data_AF-A0A6B2SY88-F1
#
_entry.id   AF-A0A6B2SY88-F1
#
_cell.length_a   1.000
_cell.length_b   1.000
_cell.length_c   1.000
_cell.angle_alpha   90.00
_cell.angle_beta   90.00
_cell.angle_gamma   90.00
#
_symmetry.space_group_name_H-M   'P 1'
#
loop_
_entity.id
_entity.type
_entity.pdbx_description
1 polymer ?
#
loop_
_entity_poly.entity_id
_entity_poly.type
_entity_poly.pdbx_seq_one_letter_code
_entity_poly.pdbx_strand_id
1 'polypeptide(L)'
;AAGLIPTQDAATLDEAWVLAARVRNAVMLVRGRAGDTFPSDGRELAAVARYLGYDPGHVGEMLDDYRRITRRARAVVEERFYGA
;
A
#
# COMPACT_ATOMS: atom_id res chain seq x y z
N ALA A 1 20.37 -7.63 -13.98
CA ALA A 1 19.50 -8.29 -12.98
C ALA A 1 19.56 -9.81 -13.16
N ALA A 2 19.26 -10.60 -12.13
CA ALA A 2 19.45 -12.06 -12.11
C ALA A 2 18.35 -12.90 -12.80
N GLY A 3 17.30 -12.28 -13.37
CA GLY A 3 16.29 -12.99 -14.18
C GLY A 3 15.32 -13.91 -13.43
N LEU A 4 15.20 -13.77 -12.10
CA LEU A 4 14.40 -14.67 -11.26
C LEU A 4 12.89 -14.50 -11.40
N ILE A 5 12.44 -13.29 -11.74
CA ILE A 5 11.03 -12.96 -12.01
C ILE A 5 10.97 -11.99 -13.20
N PRO A 6 9.85 -11.95 -13.96
CA PRO A 6 9.67 -10.96 -15.01
C PRO A 6 9.76 -9.53 -14.46
N THR A 7 10.28 -8.62 -15.28
CA THR A 7 10.47 -7.22 -14.89
C THR A 7 9.17 -6.53 -14.52
N GLN A 8 8.07 -6.87 -15.19
CA GLN A 8 6.74 -6.32 -14.91
C GLN A 8 6.22 -6.75 -13.53
N ASP A 9 6.44 -8.01 -13.15
CA ASP A 9 6.08 -8.54 -11.85
C ASP A 9 6.91 -7.89 -10.75
N ALA A 10 8.22 -7.75 -10.99
CA ALA A 10 9.11 -7.05 -10.07
C ALA A 10 8.65 -5.61 -9.82
N ALA A 11 8.30 -4.87 -10.88
CA ALA A 11 7.79 -3.51 -10.77
C ALA A 11 6.47 -3.43 -9.99
N THR A 12 5.56 -4.39 -10.21
CA THR A 12 4.29 -4.47 -9.49
C THR A 12 4.49 -4.71 -8.00
N LEU A 13 5.40 -5.62 -7.65
CA LEU A 13 5.74 -5.93 -6.26
C LEU A 13 6.45 -4.76 -5.58
N ASP A 14 7.36 -4.08 -6.29
CA ASP A 14 8.07 -2.90 -5.79
C ASP A 14 7.13 -1.73 -5.50
N GLU A 15 6.22 -1.42 -6.43
CA GLU A 15 5.19 -0.38 -6.26
C GLU A 15 4.36 -0.65 -4.99
N ALA A 16 3.90 -1.90 -4.82
CA ALA A 16 3.12 -2.29 -3.65
C ALA A 16 3.93 -2.24 -2.36
N TRP A 17 5.18 -2.68 -2.38
CA TRP A 17 6.08 -2.64 -1.23
C TRP A 17 6.32 -1.20 -0.75
N VAL A 18 6.69 -0.30 -1.67
CA VAL A 18 6.93 1.11 -1.36
C VAL A 18 5.65 1.75 -0.83
N LEU A 19 4.50 1.52 -1.45
CA LEU A 19 3.23 2.06 -0.98
C LEU A 19 2.88 1.56 0.43
N ALA A 20 2.97 0.25 0.69
CA ALA A 20 2.67 -0.31 2.00
C ALA A 20 3.63 0.19 3.08
N ALA A 21 4.92 0.36 2.76
CA ALA A 21 5.90 0.97 3.66
C ALA A 21 5.53 2.43 3.98
N ARG A 22 5.16 3.23 2.98
CA ARG A 22 4.71 4.61 3.18
C ARG A 22 3.46 4.69 4.06
N VAL A 23 2.50 3.78 3.88
CA VAL A 23 1.30 3.69 4.72
C VAL A 23 1.66 3.38 6.18
N ARG A 24 2.50 2.37 6.44
CA ARG A 24 2.93 2.04 7.82
C ARG A 24 3.67 3.21 8.49
N ASN A 25 4.52 3.92 7.74
CA ASN A 25 5.20 5.11 8.23
C ASN A 25 4.20 6.24 8.55
N ALA A 26 3.20 6.46 7.69
CA ALA A 26 2.15 7.43 7.93
C ALA A 26 1.35 7.11 9.19
N VAL A 27 0.98 5.82 9.38
CA VAL A 27 0.28 5.35 10.59
C VAL A 27 1.12 5.60 11.84
N MET A 28 2.41 5.26 11.81
CA MET A 28 3.33 5.53 12.91
C MET A 28 3.37 7.01 13.28
N LEU A 29 3.51 7.89 12.28
CA LEU A 29 3.62 9.33 12.50
C LEU A 29 2.31 9.96 13.00
N VAL A 30 1.17 9.51 12.49
CA VAL A 30 -0.15 10.05 12.90
C VAL A 30 -0.53 9.58 14.30
N ARG A 31 -0.22 8.32 14.65
CA ARG A 31 -0.70 7.70 15.90
C ARG A 31 0.33 7.67 17.02
N GLY A 32 1.60 7.93 16.72
CA GLY A 32 2.73 7.74 17.65
C GLY A 32 3.02 6.28 17.98
N ARG A 33 2.46 5.32 17.23
CA ARG A 33 2.67 3.88 17.42
C ARG A 33 2.53 3.13 16.10
N ALA A 34 3.29 2.05 15.98
CA ALA A 34 3.24 1.18 14.81
C ALA A 34 1.86 0.50 14.66
N GLY A 35 1.49 0.21 13.42
CA GLY A 35 0.29 -0.53 13.06
C GLY A 35 0.34 -0.99 11.61
N ASP A 36 -0.18 -2.19 11.37
CA ASP A 36 -0.21 -2.82 10.03
C ASP A 36 -1.59 -2.70 9.36
N THR A 37 -2.49 -1.94 9.96
CA THR A 37 -3.83 -1.66 9.42
C THR A 37 -4.11 -0.17 9.43
N PHE A 38 -4.98 0.26 8.51
CA PHE A 38 -5.47 1.64 8.53
C PHE A 38 -6.22 1.93 9.84
N PRO A 39 -6.12 3.17 10.37
CA PRO A 39 -6.90 3.57 11.53
C PRO A 39 -8.41 3.50 11.25
N SER A 40 -9.20 3.09 12.25
CA SER A 40 -10.65 3.12 12.17
C SER A 40 -11.25 4.49 12.49
N ASP A 41 -10.52 5.33 13.23
CA ASP A 41 -10.93 6.72 13.48
C ASP A 41 -10.80 7.56 12.21
N GLY A 42 -11.86 8.27 11.85
CA GLY A 42 -11.92 9.04 10.62
C GLY A 42 -10.94 10.22 10.57
N ARG A 43 -10.60 10.83 11.72
CA ARG A 43 -9.64 11.94 11.77
C ARG A 43 -8.21 11.43 11.61
N GLU A 44 -7.88 10.32 12.28
CA GLU A 44 -6.60 9.63 12.09
C GLU A 44 -6.44 9.19 10.63
N LEU A 45 -7.46 8.56 10.04
CA LEU A 45 -7.43 8.11 8.65
C LEU A 45 -7.27 9.26 7.66
N ALA A 46 -7.96 10.39 7.87
CA ALA A 46 -7.78 11.60 7.06
C ALA A 46 -6.37 12.20 7.20
N ALA A 47 -5.76 12.13 8.38
CA ALA A 47 -4.39 12.58 8.58
C ALA A 47 -3.38 11.68 7.84
N VAL A 48 -3.60 10.35 7.82
CA VAL A 48 -2.81 9.41 7.02
C VAL A 48 -2.91 9.74 5.53
N ALA A 49 -4.12 10.00 5.02
CA ALA A 49 -4.32 10.37 3.62
C ALA A 49 -3.56 11.65 3.24
N ARG A 50 -3.65 12.69 4.07
CA ARG A 50 -2.89 13.94 3.86
C ARG A 50 -1.39 13.72 3.86
N TYR A 51 -0.87 12.91 4.78
CA TYR A 51 0.56 12.58 4.80
C TYR A 51 1.01 11.86 3.53
N LEU A 52 0.15 11.03 2.94
CA LEU A 52 0.43 10.32 1.70
C LEU A 52 0.29 11.19 0.44
N GLY A 53 -0.16 12.44 0.59
CA GLY A 53 -0.27 13.42 -0.49
C GLY A 53 -1.68 13.60 -1.05
N TYR A 54 -2.70 13.03 -0.41
CA TYR A 54 -4.09 13.18 -0.84
C TYR A 54 -4.73 14.43 -0.22
N ASP A 55 -5.51 15.14 -1.03
CA ASP A 55 -6.22 16.34 -0.60
C ASP A 55 -7.37 16.00 0.38
N PRO A 56 -7.83 16.98 1.18
CA PRO A 56 -9.01 16.80 2.03
C PRO A 56 -10.21 16.25 1.22
N GLY A 57 -10.90 15.24 1.78
CA GLY A 57 -12.02 14.57 1.10
C GLY A 57 -11.63 13.36 0.23
N HIS A 58 -10.34 13.13 -0.04
CA HIS A 58 -9.86 12.07 -0.94
C HIS A 58 -9.40 10.79 -0.20
N VAL A 59 -9.93 10.55 1.00
CA VAL A 59 -9.62 9.33 1.78
C VAL A 59 -10.07 8.07 1.03
N GLY A 60 -11.23 8.13 0.36
CA GLY A 60 -11.73 7.00 -0.44
C GLY A 60 -10.79 6.64 -1.57
N GLU A 61 -10.28 7.63 -2.30
CA GLU A 61 -9.31 7.46 -3.38
C GLU A 61 -8.02 6.81 -2.86
N MET A 62 -7.47 7.31 -1.74
CA MET A 62 -6.30 6.70 -1.09
C MET A 62 -6.52 5.21 -0.79
N LEU A 63 -7.68 4.85 -0.23
CA LEU A 63 -7.99 3.46 0.08
C LEU A 63 -8.13 2.60 -1.17
N ASP A 64 -8.74 3.14 -2.23
CA ASP A 64 -8.95 2.42 -3.48
C ASP A 64 -7.64 2.21 -4.25
N ASP A 65 -6.76 3.20 -4.24
CA ASP A 65 -5.40 3.10 -4.79
C ASP A 65 -4.59 2.05 -4.05
N TYR A 66 -4.59 2.09 -2.71
CA TYR A 66 -3.96 1.07 -1.88
C TYR A 66 -4.48 -0.33 -2.20
N ARG A 67 -5.80 -0.51 -2.25
CA ARG A 67 -6.42 -1.80 -2.57
C ARG A 67 -6.09 -2.25 -4.00
N ARG A 68 -6.09 -1.34 -4.97
CA ARG A 68 -5.79 -1.65 -6.38
C ARG A 68 -4.36 -2.16 -6.54
N ILE A 69 -3.39 -1.45 -5.97
CA ILE A 69 -1.97 -1.80 -6.07
C ILE A 69 -1.69 -3.11 -5.32
N THR A 70 -2.20 -3.27 -4.09
CA THR A 70 -1.98 -4.50 -3.31
C THR A 70 -2.68 -5.72 -3.93
N ARG A 71 -3.84 -5.58 -4.59
CA ARG A 71 -4.48 -6.68 -5.34
C ARG A 71 -3.62 -7.15 -6.53
N ARG A 72 -2.96 -6.24 -7.24
CA ARG A 72 -2.05 -6.61 -8.34
C ARG A 72 -0.85 -7.39 -7.81
N ALA A 73 -0.24 -6.93 -6.72
CA ALA A 73 0.84 -7.65 -6.06
C ALA A 73 0.39 -9.04 -5.57
N ARG A 74 -0.83 -9.15 -5.01
CA ARG A 74 -1.43 -10.44 -4.64
C ARG A 74 -1.49 -11.39 -5.84
N ALA A 75 -1.96 -10.94 -6.99
CA ALA A 75 -2.04 -11.78 -8.19
C ALA A 75 -0.66 -12.29 -8.64
N VAL A 76 0.37 -11.43 -8.61
CA VAL A 76 1.75 -11.85 -8.90
C VAL A 76 2.22 -12.92 -7.91
N VAL A 77 1.96 -12.75 -6.62
CA VAL A 77 2.33 -13.75 -5.60
C VAL A 77 1.58 -15.07 -5.84
N GLU A 78 0.30 -15.02 -6.16
CA GLU A 78 -0.49 -16.22 -6.44
C GLU A 78 0.07 -17.02 -7.63
N GLU A 79 0.35 -16.35 -8.74
CA GLU A 79 0.96 -16.97 -9.91
C GLU A 79 2.35 -17.54 -9.59
N ARG A 80 3.21 -16.77 -8.90
CA ARG A 80 4.62 -17.16 -8.68
C ARG A 80 4.82 -18.26 -7.65
N PHE A 81 3.95 -18.35 -6.65
CA PHE A 81 4.09 -19.31 -5.55
C PHE A 81 3.12 -20.47 -5.63
N TYR A 82 1.96 -20.30 -6.29
CA TYR A 82 0.89 -21.29 -6.30
C TYR A 82 0.41 -21.67 -7.72
N GLY A 83 0.83 -20.96 -8.77
CA GLY A 83 0.47 -21.27 -10.16
C GLY A 83 -1.03 -21.15 -10.46
N ALA A 84 -1.70 -20.24 -9.77
CA ALA A 84 -3.15 -20.00 -9.81
C ALA A 84 -3.55 -18.92 -10.83
#